data_AF-A0A5D3CVT1-F1
#
_entry.id   AF-A0A5D3CVT1-F1
#
_cell.length_a   1.000
_cell.length_b   1.000
_cell.length_c   1.000
_cell.angle_alpha   90.00
_cell.angle_beta   90.00
_cell.angle_gamma   90.00
#
_symmetry.space_group_name_H-M   'P 1'
#
loop_
_entity.id
_entity.type
_entity.pdbx_description
1 polymer ?
#
loop_
_entity_poly.entity_id
_entity_poly.type
_entity_poly.pdbx_seq_one_letter_code
_entity_poly.pdbx_strand_id
1 'polypeptide(L)'
;MKSTSIPSTPRADQNNVPTESRLSHSLQTESSPSADLLSDAREEKEAPEENIFDPETPLTSIKSSDRIDLLREQQKILSGEVALHSSALKRLSDEAARNPQKDQIHFEMKRLKDDINEKNQQIAFLEKKIADASPNKMTDLEIMQEIDELTAQLNEKSFELEVKAADNRIIQEQLNQKISECEGLQETVASLKQQLADTLELRNTPKDERLAQEVDDLKHKLAELTESKEQLELRNQKLAEESSYAKGLASAAAVELKALSEEVAKLMNENERLSSELAASKSSPSQRKSTIGMRNGRREVISKRTDIGPSAAELKRDLAISKERELSYEAALLEKDHREAELHRRVEESKQREAYLENELANMWVLVAKLKKSHGNDTDDHSTLDTLRLDDDRLI
;
A
#
# COMPACT_ATOMS: atom_id res chain seq x y z
N MET A 1 25.35 7.49 -52.57
CA MET A 1 26.79 7.77 -52.78
C MET A 1 27.18 9.02 -52.01
N LYS A 2 28.44 9.11 -51.52
CA LYS A 2 29.31 10.30 -51.35
C LYS A 2 28.65 11.69 -51.08
N SER A 3 29.11 12.54 -50.17
CA SER A 3 30.30 12.52 -49.30
C SER A 3 30.30 13.71 -48.30
N THR A 4 31.07 13.58 -47.21
CA THR A 4 31.87 14.63 -46.50
C THR A 4 31.29 16.01 -46.15
N SER A 5 31.48 16.43 -44.89
CA SER A 5 32.23 17.66 -44.53
C SER A 5 32.68 17.66 -43.06
N ILE A 6 33.86 18.23 -42.79
CA ILE A 6 34.41 18.65 -41.48
C ILE A 6 34.90 20.11 -41.68
N PRO A 7 35.04 20.98 -40.66
CA PRO A 7 36.18 21.02 -39.72
C PRO A 7 35.71 21.28 -38.26
N SER A 8 36.45 21.69 -37.22
CA SER A 8 37.81 22.26 -37.00
C SER A 8 38.38 21.85 -35.62
N THR A 9 39.65 22.17 -35.36
CA THR A 9 40.30 22.25 -34.02
C THR A 9 40.86 23.66 -33.78
N PRO A 10 41.21 24.02 -32.52
CA PRO A 10 42.63 24.08 -32.08
C PRO A 10 42.81 23.47 -30.66
N ARG A 11 43.92 22.83 -30.23
CA ARG A 11 45.39 22.99 -30.31
C ARG A 11 46.01 23.98 -29.29
N ALA A 12 47.08 23.50 -28.65
CA ALA A 12 48.10 24.15 -27.77
C ALA A 12 47.89 23.98 -26.26
N ASP A 13 48.91 23.77 -25.41
CA ASP A 13 50.30 23.33 -25.64
C ASP A 13 50.92 22.68 -24.39
N GLN A 14 52.05 22.01 -24.64
CA GLN A 14 52.92 21.17 -23.81
C GLN A 14 53.62 21.88 -22.61
N ASN A 15 53.86 21.17 -21.48
CA ASN A 15 55.22 20.80 -20.95
C ASN A 15 55.33 20.49 -19.42
N ASN A 16 55.62 19.22 -19.09
CA ASN A 16 56.69 18.68 -18.23
C ASN A 16 57.18 19.31 -16.87
N VAL A 17 56.84 18.60 -15.76
CA VAL A 17 57.68 18.12 -14.59
C VAL A 17 58.44 19.12 -13.65
N PRO A 18 59.00 18.71 -12.47
CA PRO A 18 58.38 18.88 -11.13
C PRO A 18 59.28 19.58 -10.07
N THR A 19 58.86 19.63 -8.80
CA THR A 19 59.80 19.48 -7.65
C THR A 19 59.11 19.08 -6.33
N GLU A 20 59.78 18.27 -5.51
CA GLU A 20 59.33 17.80 -4.18
C GLU A 20 59.70 18.77 -3.04
N SER A 21 58.94 18.73 -1.92
CA SER A 21 59.45 18.88 -0.54
C SER A 21 58.34 18.49 0.45
N ARG A 22 58.43 17.33 1.12
CA ARG A 22 59.20 17.01 2.33
C ARG A 22 58.65 17.61 3.64
N LEU A 23 58.06 16.71 4.45
CA LEU A 23 58.10 16.65 5.94
C LEU A 23 57.40 17.82 6.67
N SER A 24 56.48 17.55 7.60
CA SER A 24 56.87 17.05 8.93
C SER A 24 55.73 16.38 9.69
N HIS A 25 56.07 15.40 10.53
CA HIS A 25 55.18 14.82 11.54
C HIS A 25 55.04 15.75 12.75
N SER A 26 53.88 15.73 13.40
CA SER A 26 53.76 16.01 14.83
C SER A 26 52.65 15.13 15.41
N LEU A 27 52.90 14.50 16.56
CA LEU A 27 51.97 13.60 17.25
C LEU A 27 51.65 14.16 18.64
N GLN A 28 50.60 13.59 19.25
CA GLN A 28 50.20 13.68 20.67
C GLN A 28 49.46 14.94 21.12
N THR A 29 48.16 14.77 21.34
CA THR A 29 47.62 14.75 22.70
C THR A 29 46.53 13.68 22.83
N GLU A 30 46.46 13.05 23.99
CA GLU A 30 45.57 11.92 24.27
C GLU A 30 44.14 12.37 24.59
N SER A 31 43.13 11.59 24.20
CA SER A 31 42.18 10.98 25.15
C SER A 31 41.08 10.19 24.41
N SER A 32 40.64 9.11 25.04
CA SER A 32 39.44 8.31 24.74
C SER A 32 38.84 7.93 26.11
N PRO A 33 37.53 7.62 26.24
CA PRO A 33 36.73 6.95 25.19
C PRO A 33 35.23 7.32 25.07
N SER A 34 34.61 6.68 24.06
CA SER A 34 33.23 6.16 24.03
C SER A 34 32.08 7.00 23.44
N ALA A 35 31.77 6.60 22.19
CA ALA A 35 30.44 6.26 21.67
C ALA A 35 29.52 7.39 21.17
N ASP A 36 29.68 7.68 19.87
CA ASP A 36 28.90 8.64 19.08
C ASP A 36 27.48 8.19 18.70
N LEU A 37 26.66 9.19 18.42
CA LEU A 37 25.40 9.14 17.66
C LEU A 37 25.70 9.31 16.16
N LEU A 38 24.88 8.73 15.27
CA LEU A 38 24.98 8.96 13.83
C LEU A 38 23.69 9.54 13.22
N SER A 39 23.80 10.79 12.79
CA SER A 39 23.06 11.55 11.75
C SER A 39 23.95 12.78 11.44
N ASP A 40 24.04 13.38 10.25
CA ASP A 40 23.22 13.34 9.04
C ASP A 40 24.11 13.56 7.78
N ALA A 41 23.49 13.68 6.59
CA ALA A 41 24.07 13.42 5.28
C ALA A 41 24.83 14.56 4.55
N ARG A 42 25.33 14.19 3.36
CA ARG A 42 25.92 14.98 2.25
C ARG A 42 27.42 15.33 2.43
N GLU A 43 28.24 15.34 1.39
CA GLU A 43 27.94 15.49 -0.04
C GLU A 43 28.88 14.66 -0.95
N GLU A 44 28.44 14.50 -2.19
CA GLU A 44 29.03 13.75 -3.31
C GLU A 44 30.44 14.20 -3.72
N LYS A 45 31.44 13.29 -3.74
CA LYS A 45 32.62 13.42 -4.63
C LYS A 45 33.41 12.13 -4.83
N GLU A 46 33.97 12.01 -6.04
CA GLU A 46 34.75 10.90 -6.55
C GLU A 46 35.94 10.51 -5.65
N ALA A 47 36.10 9.21 -5.42
CA ALA A 47 37.28 8.56 -4.85
C ALA A 47 37.52 7.23 -5.62
N PRO A 48 38.77 6.73 -5.69
CA PRO A 48 39.23 6.08 -6.93
C PRO A 48 38.88 4.60 -7.07
N GLU A 49 39.09 4.08 -8.28
CA GLU A 49 39.21 2.64 -8.58
C GLU A 49 40.44 2.03 -7.87
N GLU A 50 40.37 1.86 -6.54
CA GLU A 50 41.36 1.09 -5.78
C GLU A 50 40.96 -0.38 -5.69
N ASN A 51 41.12 -1.05 -6.84
CA ASN A 51 41.87 -2.30 -6.96
C ASN A 51 41.81 -3.22 -5.71
N ILE A 52 40.60 -3.72 -5.40
CA ILE A 52 40.42 -4.75 -4.37
C ILE A 52 41.13 -6.00 -4.89
N PHE A 53 42.25 -6.31 -4.25
CA PHE A 53 43.10 -7.47 -4.50
C PHE A 53 42.24 -8.74 -4.63
N ASP A 54 42.03 -9.17 -5.87
CA ASP A 54 41.76 -10.58 -6.16
C ASP A 54 43.14 -11.26 -6.11
N PRO A 55 43.44 -12.10 -5.12
CA PRO A 55 44.63 -12.92 -5.16
C PRO A 55 44.36 -14.04 -6.16
N GLU A 56 44.39 -13.71 -7.47
CA GLU A 56 44.48 -14.74 -8.51
C GLU A 56 45.61 -15.67 -8.10
N THR A 57 45.25 -16.92 -7.85
CA THR A 57 46.17 -17.95 -7.40
C THR A 57 47.28 -18.04 -8.44
N PRO A 58 48.56 -17.84 -8.08
CA PRO A 58 49.67 -17.91 -9.02
C PRO A 58 49.96 -19.38 -9.34
N LEU A 59 49.03 -20.04 -10.03
CA LEU A 59 49.17 -21.35 -10.65
C LEU A 59 49.98 -21.19 -11.93
N THR A 60 51.23 -20.73 -11.76
CA THR A 60 52.31 -20.87 -12.74
C THR A 60 52.75 -22.34 -12.83
N SER A 61 51.79 -23.22 -13.14
CA SER A 61 52.07 -24.53 -13.69
C SER A 61 52.43 -24.32 -15.17
N ILE A 62 53.73 -24.32 -15.47
CA ILE A 62 54.23 -24.26 -16.84
C ILE A 62 53.64 -25.46 -17.57
N LYS A 63 52.71 -25.21 -18.50
CA LYS A 63 51.90 -26.26 -19.09
C LYS A 63 52.80 -27.18 -19.91
N SER A 64 52.50 -28.48 -19.90
CA SER A 64 53.28 -29.50 -20.62
C SER A 64 53.48 -29.15 -22.10
N SER A 65 52.49 -28.48 -22.72
CA SER A 65 52.58 -27.92 -24.08
C SER A 65 53.78 -26.97 -24.26
N ASP A 66 53.90 -25.93 -23.43
CA ASP A 66 54.97 -24.93 -23.54
C ASP A 66 56.36 -25.57 -23.41
N ARG A 67 56.44 -26.64 -22.60
CA ARG A 67 57.66 -27.43 -22.42
C ARG A 67 58.00 -28.29 -23.65
N ILE A 68 57.00 -28.84 -24.33
CA ILE A 68 57.17 -29.64 -25.56
C ILE A 68 57.57 -28.73 -26.73
N ASP A 69 56.95 -27.55 -26.86
CA ASP A 69 57.25 -26.63 -27.96
C ASP A 69 58.68 -26.06 -27.86
N LEU A 70 59.19 -25.81 -26.64
CA LEU A 70 60.61 -25.50 -26.43
C LEU A 70 61.56 -26.61 -26.90
N LEU A 71 61.22 -27.89 -26.66
CA LEU A 71 62.04 -29.03 -27.11
C LEU A 71 62.02 -29.15 -28.65
N ARG A 72 60.88 -28.89 -29.30
CA ARG A 72 60.74 -28.88 -30.76
C ARG A 72 61.60 -27.80 -31.41
N GLU A 73 61.60 -26.58 -30.86
CA GLU A 73 62.44 -25.51 -31.41
C GLU A 73 63.94 -25.80 -31.22
N GLN A 74 64.35 -26.44 -30.11
CA GLN A 74 65.72 -26.94 -29.92
C GLN A 74 66.12 -27.99 -30.97
N GLN A 75 65.26 -28.98 -31.25
CA GLN A 75 65.49 -29.99 -32.28
C GLN A 75 65.66 -29.36 -33.67
N LYS A 76 64.84 -28.35 -33.99
CA LYS A 76 64.85 -27.61 -35.25
C LYS A 76 66.13 -26.77 -35.43
N ILE A 77 66.61 -26.11 -34.37
CA ILE A 77 67.89 -25.38 -34.38
C ILE A 77 69.05 -26.34 -34.68
N LEU A 78 69.16 -27.45 -33.93
CA LEU A 78 70.22 -28.46 -34.16
C LEU A 78 70.15 -29.06 -35.56
N SER A 79 68.95 -29.30 -36.09
CA SER A 79 68.75 -29.79 -37.46
C SER A 79 69.27 -28.79 -38.51
N GLY A 80 69.06 -27.48 -38.27
CA GLY A 80 69.63 -26.42 -39.09
C GLY A 80 71.16 -26.38 -39.05
N GLU A 81 71.75 -26.53 -37.86
CA GLU A 81 73.21 -26.61 -37.68
C GLU A 81 73.82 -27.84 -38.39
N VAL A 82 73.17 -29.01 -38.29
CA VAL A 82 73.58 -30.22 -39.02
C VAL A 82 73.53 -30.00 -40.53
N ALA A 83 72.50 -29.31 -41.05
CA ALA A 83 72.42 -28.98 -42.47
C ALA A 83 73.54 -28.02 -42.92
N LEU A 84 73.87 -27.02 -42.11
CA LEU A 84 75.00 -26.10 -42.36
C LEU A 84 76.36 -26.83 -42.33
N HIS A 85 76.61 -27.65 -41.30
CA HIS A 85 77.82 -28.45 -41.20
C HIS A 85 77.93 -29.45 -42.36
N SER A 86 76.84 -30.08 -42.77
CA SER A 86 76.80 -31.02 -43.92
C SER A 86 77.10 -30.31 -45.24
N SER A 87 76.59 -29.09 -45.44
CA SER A 87 76.91 -28.26 -46.60
C SER A 87 78.38 -27.83 -46.64
N ALA A 88 78.93 -27.41 -45.49
CA ALA A 88 80.35 -27.08 -45.35
C ALA A 88 81.25 -28.30 -45.59
N LEU A 89 80.89 -29.47 -45.03
CA LEU A 89 81.59 -30.73 -45.23
C LEU A 89 81.57 -31.16 -46.71
N LYS A 90 80.44 -30.99 -47.40
CA LYS A 90 80.35 -31.25 -48.85
C LYS A 90 81.29 -30.34 -49.65
N ARG A 91 81.29 -29.04 -49.37
CA ARG A 91 82.21 -28.08 -50.03
C ARG A 91 83.69 -28.43 -49.79
N LEU A 92 84.05 -28.81 -48.56
CA LEU A 92 85.41 -29.26 -48.25
C LEU A 92 85.75 -30.60 -48.94
N SER A 93 84.77 -31.50 -49.08
CA SER A 93 84.93 -32.75 -49.85
C SER A 93 85.16 -32.49 -51.35
N ASP A 94 84.42 -31.55 -51.93
CA ASP A 94 84.57 -31.14 -53.33
C ASP A 94 85.92 -30.45 -53.58
N GLU A 95 86.43 -29.70 -52.59
CA GLU A 95 87.75 -29.07 -52.62
C GLU A 95 88.89 -30.07 -52.40
N ALA A 96 88.74 -31.04 -51.49
CA ALA A 96 89.70 -32.13 -51.28
C ALA A 96 89.88 -32.98 -52.55
N ALA A 97 88.79 -33.21 -53.31
CA ALA A 97 88.84 -33.89 -54.59
C ALA A 97 89.63 -33.13 -55.68
N ARG A 98 89.79 -31.81 -55.53
CA ARG A 98 90.60 -30.97 -56.43
C ARG A 98 92.04 -30.80 -55.95
N ASN A 99 92.25 -30.75 -54.63
CA ASN A 99 93.53 -30.44 -53.99
C ASN A 99 93.90 -31.47 -52.89
N PRO A 100 94.21 -32.73 -53.26
CA PRO A 100 94.37 -33.85 -52.31
C PRO A 100 95.65 -33.82 -51.45
N GLN A 101 96.58 -32.88 -51.69
CA GLN A 101 97.82 -32.74 -50.91
C GLN A 101 97.67 -31.80 -49.69
N LYS A 102 96.46 -31.29 -49.42
CA LYS A 102 96.23 -30.29 -48.37
C LYS A 102 95.61 -30.92 -47.12
N ASP A 103 96.46 -31.46 -46.25
CA ASP A 103 96.10 -32.15 -45.00
C ASP A 103 95.11 -31.37 -44.12
N GLN A 104 95.20 -30.03 -44.11
CA GLN A 104 94.27 -29.15 -43.40
C GLN A 104 92.79 -29.40 -43.78
N ILE A 105 92.50 -29.67 -45.05
CA ILE A 105 91.12 -29.94 -45.50
C ILE A 105 90.63 -31.27 -44.91
N HIS A 106 91.46 -32.31 -44.93
CA HIS A 106 91.12 -33.60 -44.35
C HIS A 106 90.91 -33.53 -42.84
N PHE A 107 91.68 -32.69 -42.13
CA PHE A 107 91.47 -32.43 -40.71
C PHE A 107 90.14 -31.72 -40.43
N GLU A 108 89.80 -30.67 -41.19
CA GLU A 108 88.53 -29.95 -41.04
C GLU A 108 87.32 -30.80 -41.44
N MET A 109 87.43 -31.64 -42.48
CA MET A 109 86.41 -32.61 -42.85
C MET A 109 86.17 -33.62 -41.73
N LYS A 110 87.22 -34.12 -41.08
CA LYS A 110 87.09 -35.03 -39.94
C LYS A 110 86.37 -34.35 -38.77
N ARG A 111 86.80 -33.14 -38.39
CA ARG A 111 86.16 -32.34 -37.33
C ARG A 111 84.67 -32.13 -37.59
N LEU A 112 84.29 -31.65 -38.79
CA LEU A 112 82.87 -31.45 -39.13
C LEU A 112 82.07 -32.76 -39.12
N LYS A 113 82.68 -33.89 -39.50
CA LYS A 113 82.02 -35.19 -39.46
C LYS A 113 81.76 -35.66 -38.03
N ASP A 114 82.71 -35.42 -37.13
CA ASP A 114 82.56 -35.70 -35.70
C ASP A 114 81.49 -34.78 -35.08
N ASP A 115 81.50 -33.47 -35.39
CA ASP A 115 80.47 -32.50 -34.96
C ASP A 115 79.05 -32.86 -35.44
N ILE A 116 78.91 -33.32 -36.70
CA ILE A 116 77.62 -33.76 -37.26
C ILE A 116 77.12 -35.01 -36.51
N ASN A 117 78.01 -35.95 -36.21
CA ASN A 117 77.65 -37.16 -35.48
C ASN A 117 77.18 -36.84 -34.05
N GLU A 118 77.85 -35.93 -33.35
CA GLU A 118 77.42 -35.47 -32.02
C GLU A 118 76.06 -34.77 -32.06
N LYS A 119 75.88 -33.80 -32.98
CA LYS A 119 74.59 -33.09 -33.12
C LYS A 119 73.44 -34.02 -33.51
N ASN A 120 73.69 -35.02 -34.37
CA ASN A 120 72.69 -36.05 -34.69
C ASN A 120 72.30 -36.90 -33.47
N GLN A 121 73.24 -37.20 -32.56
CA GLN A 121 72.91 -37.88 -31.29
C GLN A 121 72.06 -37.00 -30.37
N GLN A 122 72.34 -35.69 -30.32
CA GLN A 122 71.52 -34.73 -29.56
C GLN A 122 70.11 -34.59 -30.15
N ILE A 123 69.97 -34.55 -31.49
CA ILE A 123 68.67 -34.56 -32.18
C ILE A 123 67.89 -35.84 -31.83
N ALA A 124 68.50 -37.01 -31.95
CA ALA A 124 67.84 -38.29 -31.61
C ALA A 124 67.42 -38.36 -30.12
N PHE A 125 68.18 -37.76 -29.22
CA PHE A 125 67.82 -37.65 -27.80
C PHE A 125 66.61 -36.73 -27.57
N LEU A 126 66.56 -35.57 -28.25
CA LEU A 126 65.41 -34.67 -28.20
C LEU A 126 64.17 -35.31 -28.84
N GLU A 127 64.30 -35.98 -29.98
CA GLU A 127 63.24 -36.72 -30.65
C GLU A 127 62.61 -37.77 -29.74
N LYS A 128 63.45 -38.57 -29.07
CA LYS A 128 62.98 -39.52 -28.06
C LYS A 128 62.22 -38.81 -26.94
N LYS A 129 62.75 -37.71 -26.41
CA LYS A 129 62.11 -36.96 -25.32
C LYS A 129 60.78 -36.32 -25.72
N ILE A 130 60.66 -35.85 -26.96
CA ILE A 130 59.41 -35.31 -27.53
C ILE A 130 58.39 -36.45 -27.75
N ALA A 131 58.85 -37.63 -28.19
CA ALA A 131 57.99 -38.80 -28.37
C ALA A 131 57.50 -39.40 -27.03
N ASP A 132 58.36 -39.39 -25.99
CA ASP A 132 58.01 -39.83 -24.63
C ASP A 132 57.10 -38.82 -23.91
N ALA A 133 57.20 -37.52 -24.21
CA ALA A 133 56.30 -36.48 -23.73
C ALA A 133 55.01 -36.30 -24.57
N SER A 134 54.75 -37.19 -25.53
CA SER A 134 53.59 -37.10 -26.42
C SER A 134 52.27 -37.39 -25.67
N PRO A 135 51.19 -36.62 -25.87
CA PRO A 135 49.94 -36.73 -25.11
C PRO A 135 49.22 -38.09 -25.23
N ASN A 136 49.57 -38.93 -26.20
CA ASN A 136 49.01 -40.28 -26.37
C ASN A 136 49.51 -41.30 -25.32
N LYS A 137 50.13 -40.85 -24.22
CA LYS A 137 50.56 -41.67 -23.07
C LYS A 137 50.24 -41.02 -21.72
N MET A 138 49.32 -40.06 -21.66
CA MET A 138 48.70 -39.68 -20.38
C MET A 138 48.06 -40.96 -19.81
N THR A 139 48.45 -41.38 -18.61
CA THR A 139 47.88 -42.58 -18.00
C THR A 139 46.43 -42.31 -17.60
N ASP A 140 45.57 -43.33 -17.60
CA ASP A 140 44.16 -43.17 -17.20
C ASP A 140 44.01 -42.54 -15.80
N LEU A 141 45.00 -42.72 -14.92
CA LEU A 141 45.08 -42.06 -13.61
C LEU A 141 45.32 -40.55 -13.71
N GLU A 142 46.23 -40.10 -14.57
CA GLU A 142 46.55 -38.68 -14.75
C GLU A 142 45.38 -37.95 -15.42
N ILE A 143 44.69 -38.59 -16.37
CA ILE A 143 43.45 -38.08 -16.97
C ILE A 143 42.36 -37.93 -15.90
N MET A 144 42.19 -38.95 -15.04
CA MET A 144 41.20 -38.91 -13.96
C MET A 144 41.52 -37.82 -12.93
N GLN A 145 42.80 -37.62 -12.59
CA GLN A 145 43.24 -36.54 -11.70
C GLN A 145 42.98 -35.14 -12.30
N GLU A 146 43.20 -34.94 -13.61
CA GLU A 146 42.89 -33.69 -14.30
C GLU A 146 41.37 -33.44 -14.37
N ILE A 147 40.56 -34.49 -14.55
CA ILE A 147 39.09 -34.42 -14.47
C ILE A 147 38.62 -34.06 -13.06
N ASP A 148 39.20 -34.63 -12.01
CA ASP A 148 38.87 -34.32 -10.63
C ASP A 148 39.22 -32.86 -10.28
N GLU A 149 40.37 -32.35 -10.74
CA GLU A 149 40.79 -30.97 -10.55
C GLU A 149 39.88 -29.98 -11.30
N LEU A 150 39.55 -30.25 -12.56
CA LEU A 150 38.58 -29.45 -13.32
C LEU A 150 37.16 -29.50 -12.72
N THR A 151 36.77 -30.65 -12.15
CA THR A 151 35.49 -30.81 -11.44
C THR A 151 35.46 -29.98 -10.16
N ALA A 152 36.57 -29.93 -9.41
CA ALA A 152 36.70 -29.08 -8.23
C ALA A 152 36.61 -27.59 -8.59
N GLN A 153 37.34 -27.14 -9.62
CA GLN A 153 37.29 -25.75 -10.11
C GLN A 153 35.89 -25.37 -10.61
N LEU A 154 35.20 -26.27 -11.31
CA LEU A 154 33.82 -26.06 -11.76
C LEU A 154 32.84 -25.91 -10.58
N ASN A 155 32.99 -26.74 -9.54
CA ASN A 155 32.18 -26.66 -8.33
C ASN A 155 32.44 -25.37 -7.54
N GLU A 156 33.70 -24.95 -7.42
CA GLU A 156 34.09 -23.68 -6.80
C GLU A 156 33.47 -22.48 -7.54
N LYS A 157 33.62 -22.43 -8.86
CA LYS A 157 33.01 -21.35 -9.67
C LYS A 157 31.49 -21.40 -9.69
N SER A 158 30.87 -22.58 -9.61
CA SER A 158 29.43 -22.73 -9.44
C SER A 158 28.94 -22.16 -8.10
N PHE A 159 29.69 -22.41 -7.01
CA PHE A 159 29.38 -21.85 -5.70
C PHE A 159 29.55 -20.32 -5.67
N GLU A 160 30.64 -19.79 -6.23
CA GLU A 160 30.87 -18.35 -6.36
C GLU A 160 29.73 -17.65 -7.13
N LEU A 161 29.24 -18.28 -8.20
CA LEU A 161 28.10 -17.78 -8.96
C LEU A 161 26.78 -17.85 -8.18
N GLU A 162 26.52 -18.89 -7.39
CA GLU A 162 25.31 -18.95 -6.56
C GLU A 162 25.34 -17.89 -5.44
N VAL A 163 26.50 -17.62 -4.83
CA VAL A 163 26.65 -16.52 -3.86
C VAL A 163 26.35 -15.18 -4.52
N LYS A 164 26.97 -14.88 -5.68
CA LYS A 164 26.69 -13.65 -6.44
C LYS A 164 25.22 -13.57 -6.89
N ALA A 165 24.58 -14.69 -7.22
CA ALA A 165 23.16 -14.74 -7.55
C ALA A 165 22.26 -14.49 -6.32
N ALA A 166 22.65 -14.95 -5.13
CA ALA A 166 21.97 -14.67 -3.88
C ALA A 166 22.06 -13.18 -3.51
N ASP A 167 23.25 -12.57 -3.60
CA ASP A 167 23.44 -11.13 -3.35
C ASP A 167 22.61 -10.28 -4.32
N ASN A 168 22.60 -10.63 -5.61
CA ASN A 168 21.74 -9.98 -6.61
C ASN A 168 20.24 -10.12 -6.29
N ARG A 169 19.79 -11.26 -5.76
CA ARG A 169 18.39 -11.43 -5.29
C ARG A 169 18.09 -10.50 -4.11
N ILE A 170 19.00 -10.39 -3.14
CA ILE A 170 18.84 -9.51 -1.97
C ILE A 170 18.77 -8.03 -2.40
N ILE A 171 19.66 -7.59 -3.30
CA ILE A 171 19.64 -6.23 -3.85
C ILE A 171 18.31 -5.94 -4.57
N GLN A 172 17.82 -6.90 -5.37
CA GLN A 172 16.53 -6.75 -6.05
C GLN A 172 15.35 -6.68 -5.06
N GLU A 173 15.37 -7.45 -3.98
CA GLU A 173 14.36 -7.40 -2.92
C GLU A 173 14.37 -6.06 -2.17
N GLN A 174 15.56 -5.56 -1.81
CA GLN A 174 15.72 -4.24 -1.19
C GLN A 174 15.23 -3.11 -2.12
N LEU A 175 15.53 -3.19 -3.41
CA LEU A 175 15.05 -2.24 -4.42
C LEU A 175 13.52 -2.26 -4.52
N ASN A 176 12.91 -3.44 -4.62
CA ASN A 176 11.46 -3.60 -4.67
C ASN A 176 10.79 -3.06 -3.39
N GLN A 177 11.36 -3.34 -2.21
CA GLN A 177 10.88 -2.82 -0.93
C GLN A 177 10.92 -1.28 -0.89
N LYS A 178 11.98 -0.66 -1.44
CA LYS A 178 12.08 0.80 -1.54
C LYS A 178 11.14 1.41 -2.58
N ILE A 179 10.86 0.71 -3.68
CA ILE A 179 9.82 1.11 -4.63
C ILE A 179 8.45 1.16 -3.93
N SER A 180 8.08 0.10 -3.20
CA SER A 180 6.80 0.06 -2.46
C SER A 180 6.69 1.13 -1.37
N GLU A 181 7.79 1.45 -0.68
CA GLU A 181 7.85 2.56 0.29
C GLU A 181 7.64 3.92 -0.41
N CYS A 182 8.27 4.14 -1.57
CA CYS A 182 8.07 5.35 -2.37
C CYS A 182 6.65 5.46 -2.94
N GLU A 183 6.03 4.35 -3.38
CA GLU A 183 4.64 4.32 -3.84
C GLU A 183 3.66 4.70 -2.72
N GLY A 184 3.83 4.14 -1.51
CA GLY A 184 3.02 4.51 -0.35
C GLY A 184 3.21 5.97 0.07
N LEU A 185 4.45 6.49 0.04
CA LEU A 185 4.70 7.91 0.26
C LEU A 185 4.06 8.78 -0.83
N GLN A 186 4.11 8.37 -2.09
CA GLN A 186 3.47 9.08 -3.20
C GLN A 186 1.94 9.11 -3.06
N GLU A 187 1.32 8.02 -2.60
CA GLU A 187 -0.11 7.96 -2.28
C GLU A 187 -0.47 8.91 -1.12
N THR A 188 0.29 8.91 -0.02
CA THR A 188 0.03 9.86 1.08
C THR A 188 0.21 11.32 0.64
N VAL A 189 1.20 11.63 -0.19
CA VAL A 189 1.38 12.97 -0.77
C VAL A 189 0.23 13.33 -1.72
N ALA A 190 -0.29 12.39 -2.50
CA ALA A 190 -1.47 12.61 -3.34
C ALA A 190 -2.73 12.89 -2.50
N SER A 191 -2.95 12.09 -1.45
CA SER A 191 -4.06 12.27 -0.50
C SER A 191 -3.99 13.62 0.22
N LEU A 192 -2.81 14.02 0.72
CA LEU A 192 -2.61 15.33 1.34
C LEU A 192 -2.78 16.49 0.35
N LYS A 193 -2.36 16.33 -0.91
CA LYS A 193 -2.63 17.32 -1.97
C LYS A 193 -4.12 17.44 -2.28
N GLN A 194 -4.85 16.32 -2.32
CA GLN A 194 -6.30 16.32 -2.50
C GLN A 194 -6.99 17.01 -1.33
N GLN A 195 -6.69 16.64 -0.08
CA GLN A 195 -7.24 17.30 1.11
C GLN A 195 -6.94 18.80 1.15
N LEU A 196 -5.75 19.23 0.69
CA LEU A 196 -5.41 20.64 0.58
C LEU A 196 -6.21 21.33 -0.53
N ALA A 197 -6.42 20.68 -1.68
CA ALA A 197 -7.25 21.18 -2.76
C ALA A 197 -8.71 21.31 -2.31
N ASP A 198 -9.28 20.26 -1.71
CA ASP A 198 -10.63 20.25 -1.14
C ASP A 198 -10.79 21.37 -0.08
N THR A 199 -9.79 21.55 0.79
CA THR A 199 -9.80 22.64 1.79
C THR A 199 -9.65 24.02 1.16
N LEU A 200 -8.97 24.14 0.02
CA LEU A 200 -8.81 25.38 -0.73
C LEU A 200 -10.08 25.72 -1.53
N GLU A 201 -10.71 24.76 -2.19
CA GLU A 201 -12.02 24.90 -2.84
C GLU A 201 -13.10 25.23 -1.80
N LEU A 202 -13.11 24.51 -0.68
CA LEU A 202 -13.92 24.87 0.48
C LEU A 202 -13.60 26.30 0.90
N ARG A 203 -12.34 26.73 1.04
CA ARG A 203 -12.01 28.12 1.41
C ARG A 203 -12.49 29.15 0.37
N ASN A 204 -12.41 28.83 -0.93
CA ASN A 204 -12.66 29.75 -2.05
C ASN A 204 -14.14 29.87 -2.44
N THR A 205 -14.96 28.85 -2.19
CA THR A 205 -16.42 28.98 -2.33
C THR A 205 -16.92 30.08 -1.38
N PRO A 206 -17.71 31.08 -1.85
CA PRO A 206 -18.27 32.09 -0.97
C PRO A 206 -19.07 31.43 0.16
N LYS A 207 -19.03 32.03 1.35
CA LYS A 207 -19.67 31.45 2.55
C LYS A 207 -21.15 31.16 2.33
N ASP A 208 -21.81 31.97 1.52
CA ASP A 208 -23.24 31.86 1.24
C ASP A 208 -23.57 30.63 0.37
N GLU A 209 -22.71 30.24 -0.57
CA GLU A 209 -22.87 28.98 -1.34
C GLU A 209 -22.59 27.74 -0.47
N ARG A 210 -21.62 27.82 0.45
CA ARG A 210 -21.37 26.72 1.42
C ARG A 210 -22.54 26.53 2.38
N LEU A 211 -23.08 27.62 2.91
CA LEU A 211 -24.25 27.58 3.76
C LEU A 211 -25.49 27.12 2.99
N ALA A 212 -25.65 27.50 1.71
CA ALA A 212 -26.71 26.99 0.86
C ALA A 212 -26.61 25.48 0.63
N GLN A 213 -25.43 24.95 0.27
CA GLN A 213 -25.22 23.52 0.09
C GLN A 213 -25.39 22.73 1.39
N GLU A 214 -24.86 23.22 2.52
CA GLU A 214 -25.07 22.58 3.83
C GLU A 214 -26.55 22.58 4.23
N VAL A 215 -27.28 23.68 3.97
CA VAL A 215 -28.72 23.77 4.19
C VAL A 215 -29.49 22.80 3.29
N ASP A 216 -29.10 22.62 2.03
CA ASP A 216 -29.76 21.69 1.12
C ASP A 216 -29.45 20.22 1.43
N ASP A 217 -28.22 19.89 1.80
CA ASP A 217 -27.84 18.58 2.34
C ASP A 217 -28.61 18.24 3.63
N LEU A 218 -28.77 19.23 4.53
CA LEU A 218 -29.54 19.08 5.76
C LEU A 218 -31.04 18.96 5.47
N LYS A 219 -31.60 19.69 4.50
CA LYS A 219 -32.99 19.49 4.03
C LYS A 219 -33.19 18.08 3.49
N HIS A 220 -32.25 17.56 2.71
CA HIS A 220 -32.36 16.20 2.15
C HIS A 220 -32.34 15.14 3.25
N LYS A 221 -31.41 15.24 4.21
CA LYS A 221 -31.36 14.37 5.39
C LYS A 221 -32.61 14.49 6.27
N LEU A 222 -33.15 15.70 6.43
CA LEU A 222 -34.42 15.91 7.15
C LEU A 222 -35.60 15.26 6.44
N ALA A 223 -35.66 15.33 5.10
CA ALA A 223 -36.70 14.66 4.32
C ALA A 223 -36.61 13.13 4.46
N GLU A 224 -35.42 12.54 4.29
CA GLU A 224 -35.17 11.11 4.46
C GLU A 224 -35.50 10.62 5.88
N LEU A 225 -35.09 11.37 6.91
CA LEU A 225 -35.43 11.06 8.31
C LEU A 225 -36.93 11.20 8.60
N THR A 226 -37.62 12.15 7.94
CA THR A 226 -39.07 12.33 8.10
C THR A 226 -39.81 11.16 7.45
N GLU A 227 -39.43 10.76 6.24
CA GLU A 227 -40.02 9.59 5.57
C GLU A 227 -39.78 8.31 6.38
N SER A 228 -38.55 8.07 6.84
CA SER A 228 -38.19 6.92 7.68
C SER A 228 -38.98 6.91 9.00
N LYS A 229 -39.18 8.08 9.62
CA LYS A 229 -40.02 8.24 10.80
C LYS A 229 -41.49 7.90 10.51
N GLU A 230 -42.07 8.42 9.43
CA GLU A 230 -43.46 8.12 9.04
C GLU A 230 -43.66 6.63 8.75
N GLN A 231 -42.72 5.98 8.06
CA GLN A 231 -42.73 4.53 7.84
C GLN A 231 -42.67 3.74 9.16
N LEU A 232 -41.88 4.19 10.13
CA LEU A 232 -41.81 3.58 11.47
C LEU A 232 -43.08 3.81 12.29
N GLU A 233 -43.69 5.00 12.23
CA GLU A 233 -44.96 5.31 12.88
C GLU A 233 -46.11 4.46 12.32
N LEU A 234 -46.20 4.32 10.99
CA LEU A 234 -47.15 3.40 10.32
C LEU A 234 -46.95 1.94 10.75
N ARG A 235 -45.69 1.48 10.83
CA ARG A 235 -45.38 0.13 11.33
C ARG A 235 -45.79 -0.03 12.80
N ASN A 236 -45.56 0.97 13.64
CA ASN A 236 -45.90 0.94 15.06
C ASN A 236 -47.42 0.91 15.25
N GLN A 237 -48.16 1.76 14.52
CA GLN A 237 -49.62 1.74 14.52
C GLN A 237 -50.16 0.35 14.13
N LYS A 238 -49.65 -0.25 13.05
CA LYS A 238 -50.06 -1.60 12.64
C LYS A 238 -49.78 -2.65 13.72
N LEU A 239 -48.62 -2.60 14.39
CA LEU A 239 -48.31 -3.50 15.51
C LEU A 239 -49.22 -3.26 16.73
N ALA A 240 -49.63 -2.02 16.99
CA ALA A 240 -50.59 -1.70 18.04
C ALA A 240 -52.00 -2.23 17.72
N GLU A 241 -52.42 -2.11 16.46
CA GLU A 241 -53.67 -2.70 15.95
C GLU A 241 -53.65 -4.23 16.06
N GLU A 242 -52.59 -4.89 15.58
CA GLU A 242 -52.38 -6.35 15.69
C GLU A 242 -52.34 -6.82 17.16
N SER A 243 -51.69 -6.06 18.05
CA SER A 243 -51.67 -6.32 19.49
C SER A 243 -53.07 -6.19 20.12
N SER A 244 -53.84 -5.17 19.72
CA SER A 244 -55.23 -4.99 20.17
C SER A 244 -56.14 -6.13 19.69
N TYR A 245 -55.94 -6.59 18.45
CA TYR A 245 -56.66 -7.72 17.87
C TYR A 245 -56.33 -9.03 18.58
N ALA A 246 -55.04 -9.32 18.80
CA ALA A 246 -54.58 -10.49 19.55
C ALA A 246 -55.11 -10.49 21.01
N LYS A 247 -55.12 -9.32 21.66
CA LYS A 247 -55.73 -9.15 23.00
C LYS A 247 -57.24 -9.40 22.98
N GLY A 248 -57.95 -8.96 21.94
CA GLY A 248 -59.36 -9.26 21.72
C GLY A 248 -59.61 -10.76 21.57
N LEU A 249 -58.83 -11.44 20.72
CA LEU A 249 -58.89 -12.89 20.52
C LEU A 249 -58.61 -13.67 21.81
N ALA A 250 -57.56 -13.29 22.54
CA ALA A 250 -57.21 -13.90 23.82
C ALA A 250 -58.30 -13.67 24.89
N SER A 251 -58.93 -12.49 24.91
CA SER A 251 -60.05 -12.17 25.80
C SER A 251 -61.29 -13.01 25.47
N ALA A 252 -61.60 -13.22 24.18
CA ALA A 252 -62.71 -14.08 23.75
C ALA A 252 -62.45 -15.54 24.16
N ALA A 253 -61.27 -16.07 23.82
CA ALA A 253 -60.87 -17.43 24.20
C ALA A 253 -60.85 -17.64 25.72
N ALA A 254 -60.44 -16.65 26.52
CA ALA A 254 -60.48 -16.73 27.98
C ALA A 254 -61.91 -16.80 28.54
N VAL A 255 -62.88 -16.11 27.90
CA VAL A 255 -64.30 -16.20 28.27
C VAL A 255 -64.88 -17.57 27.90
N GLU A 256 -64.55 -18.11 26.73
CA GLU A 256 -64.98 -19.46 26.30
C GLU A 256 -64.39 -20.55 27.21
N LEU A 257 -63.08 -20.52 27.50
CA LEU A 257 -62.43 -21.44 28.43
C LEU A 257 -63.02 -21.34 29.85
N LYS A 258 -63.42 -20.14 30.29
CA LYS A 258 -64.13 -19.97 31.56
C LYS A 258 -65.51 -20.64 31.52
N ALA A 259 -66.30 -20.41 30.47
CA ALA A 259 -67.61 -21.03 30.31
C ALA A 259 -67.52 -22.57 30.27
N LEU A 260 -66.57 -23.13 29.53
CA LEU A 260 -66.29 -24.55 29.48
C LEU A 260 -65.85 -25.12 30.84
N SER A 261 -65.00 -24.40 31.60
CA SER A 261 -64.60 -24.86 32.94
C SER A 261 -65.75 -24.83 33.95
N GLU A 262 -66.67 -23.86 33.84
CA GLU A 262 -67.92 -23.84 34.62
C GLU A 262 -68.87 -24.99 34.24
N GLU A 263 -68.90 -25.41 32.97
CA GLU A 263 -69.69 -26.57 32.51
C GLU A 263 -69.08 -27.89 32.96
N VAL A 264 -67.76 -28.08 32.83
CA VAL A 264 -67.04 -29.24 33.37
C VAL A 264 -67.25 -29.36 34.88
N ALA A 265 -67.17 -28.25 35.62
CA ALA A 265 -67.44 -28.25 37.06
C ALA A 265 -68.88 -28.66 37.39
N LYS A 266 -69.89 -28.23 36.62
CA LYS A 266 -71.29 -28.68 36.79
C LYS A 266 -71.41 -30.18 36.56
N LEU A 267 -70.84 -30.70 35.47
CA LEU A 267 -70.86 -32.13 35.13
C LEU A 267 -70.12 -32.99 36.15
N MET A 268 -69.00 -32.52 36.72
CA MET A 268 -68.29 -33.23 37.80
C MET A 268 -69.16 -33.32 39.06
N ASN A 269 -69.77 -32.21 39.50
CA ASN A 269 -70.67 -32.20 40.66
C ASN A 269 -71.89 -33.11 40.45
N GLU A 270 -72.46 -33.14 39.24
CA GLU A 270 -73.56 -34.07 38.92
C GLU A 270 -73.10 -35.54 38.93
N ASN A 271 -71.91 -35.84 38.40
CA ASN A 271 -71.37 -37.19 38.40
C ASN A 271 -71.03 -37.67 39.84
N GLU A 272 -70.56 -36.77 40.71
CA GLU A 272 -70.36 -37.07 42.14
C GLU A 272 -71.70 -37.31 42.86
N ARG A 273 -72.73 -36.50 42.59
CA ARG A 273 -74.10 -36.72 43.08
C ARG A 273 -74.65 -38.07 42.63
N LEU A 274 -74.58 -38.39 41.35
CA LEU A 274 -75.05 -39.66 40.78
C LEU A 274 -74.25 -40.85 41.34
N SER A 275 -72.93 -40.72 41.51
CA SER A 275 -72.10 -41.74 42.15
C SER A 275 -72.49 -41.97 43.61
N SER A 276 -72.80 -40.89 44.35
CA SER A 276 -73.28 -40.94 45.73
C SER A 276 -74.68 -41.57 45.83
N GLU A 277 -75.60 -41.25 44.93
CA GLU A 277 -76.93 -41.88 44.83
C GLU A 277 -76.83 -43.37 44.46
N LEU A 278 -75.88 -43.74 43.59
CA LEU A 278 -75.63 -45.12 43.19
C LEU A 278 -74.95 -45.93 44.32
N ALA A 279 -74.14 -45.30 45.17
CA ALA A 279 -73.65 -45.91 46.40
C ALA A 279 -74.77 -46.04 47.46
N ALA A 280 -75.57 -44.99 47.67
CA ALA A 280 -76.66 -44.96 48.65
C ALA A 280 -77.79 -45.96 48.32
N SER A 281 -78.12 -46.12 47.04
CA SER A 281 -79.10 -47.12 46.57
C SER A 281 -78.58 -48.56 46.68
N LYS A 282 -77.25 -48.77 46.64
CA LYS A 282 -76.62 -50.05 47.01
C LYS A 282 -76.59 -50.31 48.52
N SER A 283 -76.70 -49.27 49.36
CA SER A 283 -76.60 -49.37 50.82
C SER A 283 -77.93 -49.18 51.57
N SER A 284 -79.09 -49.13 50.90
CA SER A 284 -80.38 -48.85 51.53
C SER A 284 -81.47 -49.89 51.17
N PRO A 285 -81.99 -50.65 52.15
CA PRO A 285 -83.17 -51.49 51.96
C PRO A 285 -84.46 -50.65 51.99
N SER A 286 -85.42 -50.99 51.12
CA SER A 286 -86.72 -50.31 51.01
C SER A 286 -87.48 -50.16 52.34
N GLN A 287 -87.92 -48.93 52.68
CA GLN A 287 -89.27 -48.64 53.20
C GLN A 287 -89.62 -47.13 53.35
N ARG A 288 -90.84 -46.78 52.90
CA ARG A 288 -91.89 -45.87 53.47
C ARG A 288 -91.44 -44.72 54.41
N LYS A 289 -92.01 -43.51 54.41
CA LYS A 289 -93.45 -43.12 54.32
C LYS A 289 -93.59 -41.59 54.16
N SER A 290 -94.77 -41.08 53.77
CA SER A 290 -95.06 -39.64 53.63
C SER A 290 -95.57 -38.96 54.91
N THR A 291 -95.37 -37.64 55.04
CA THR A 291 -96.26 -36.70 55.78
C THR A 291 -96.06 -35.23 55.35
N ILE A 292 -97.05 -34.40 55.67
CA ILE A 292 -97.26 -33.01 55.23
C ILE A 292 -96.88 -32.00 56.34
N GLY A 293 -96.39 -30.81 55.97
CA GLY A 293 -96.86 -29.56 56.64
C GLY A 293 -95.85 -28.59 57.30
N MET A 294 -95.90 -27.33 56.81
CA MET A 294 -95.94 -26.08 57.59
C MET A 294 -94.69 -25.48 58.31
N ARG A 295 -94.24 -24.33 57.75
CA ARG A 295 -94.27 -22.96 58.38
C ARG A 295 -93.05 -22.38 59.14
N ASN A 296 -92.45 -21.35 58.50
CA ASN A 296 -91.88 -20.07 58.99
C ASN A 296 -90.52 -19.93 59.72
N GLY A 297 -89.74 -18.96 59.21
CA GLY A 297 -88.65 -18.20 59.87
C GLY A 297 -87.44 -17.99 58.93
N ARG A 298 -86.60 -16.95 59.00
CA ARG A 298 -86.62 -15.62 59.67
C ARG A 298 -85.32 -14.87 59.28
N ARG A 299 -85.40 -13.68 58.63
CA ARG A 299 -84.26 -12.73 58.35
C ARG A 299 -83.12 -13.29 57.46
N GLU A 300 -82.22 -12.51 56.83
CA GLU A 300 -82.09 -11.07 56.57
C GLU A 300 -81.27 -10.86 55.27
N VAL A 301 -81.27 -9.62 54.74
CA VAL A 301 -80.23 -8.95 53.89
C VAL A 301 -79.37 -9.80 52.93
N ILE A 302 -79.47 -9.51 51.62
CA ILE A 302 -78.31 -9.23 50.73
C ILE A 302 -78.79 -8.42 49.49
N SER A 303 -78.15 -7.27 49.29
CA SER A 303 -77.96 -6.50 48.04
C SER A 303 -79.07 -6.53 46.97
N LYS A 304 -80.00 -5.57 47.05
CA LYS A 304 -80.67 -5.06 45.83
C LYS A 304 -79.66 -4.25 45.02
N ARG A 305 -79.57 -4.58 43.73
CA ARG A 305 -78.82 -3.90 42.67
C ARG A 305 -78.82 -2.37 42.82
N THR A 306 -77.63 -1.79 42.99
CA THR A 306 -77.37 -0.37 42.72
C THR A 306 -77.28 -0.17 41.21
N ASP A 307 -78.45 0.05 40.60
CA ASP A 307 -78.54 0.64 39.27
C ASP A 307 -78.83 2.13 39.46
N ILE A 308 -77.77 2.93 39.53
CA ILE A 308 -77.82 4.38 39.73
C ILE A 308 -76.96 5.01 38.63
N GLY A 309 -77.62 5.48 37.57
CA GLY A 309 -77.00 6.37 36.60
C GLY A 309 -76.54 7.67 37.27
N PRO A 310 -75.59 8.41 36.65
CA PRO A 310 -74.97 9.58 37.27
C PRO A 310 -76.03 10.58 37.75
N SER A 311 -75.87 11.05 38.99
CA SER A 311 -76.84 11.94 39.60
C SER A 311 -76.93 13.27 38.86
N ALA A 312 -78.09 13.94 38.93
CA ALA A 312 -78.28 15.24 38.28
C ALA A 312 -77.32 16.35 38.79
N ALA A 313 -76.60 16.12 39.89
CA ALA A 313 -75.55 17.00 40.38
C ALA A 313 -74.18 16.71 39.73
N GLU A 314 -73.87 15.44 39.45
CA GLU A 314 -72.65 15.02 38.74
C GLU A 314 -72.71 15.47 37.28
N LEU A 315 -73.81 15.20 36.57
CA LEU A 315 -74.00 15.66 35.19
C LEU A 315 -73.88 17.19 35.04
N LYS A 316 -74.30 17.97 36.04
CA LYS A 316 -74.11 19.43 36.07
C LYS A 316 -72.65 19.84 36.28
N ARG A 317 -71.90 19.07 37.08
CA ARG A 317 -70.46 19.29 37.31
C ARG A 317 -69.67 18.96 36.06
N ASP A 318 -69.96 17.84 35.42
CA ASP A 318 -69.28 17.40 34.20
C ASP A 318 -69.55 18.34 33.03
N LEU A 319 -70.79 18.85 32.90
CA LEU A 319 -71.12 19.89 31.92
C LEU A 319 -70.36 21.21 32.17
N ALA A 320 -70.13 21.60 33.42
CA ALA A 320 -69.33 22.78 33.74
C ALA A 320 -67.84 22.58 33.37
N ILE A 321 -67.27 21.42 33.71
CA ILE A 321 -65.90 21.05 33.33
C ILE A 321 -65.75 20.96 31.80
N SER A 322 -66.77 20.46 31.10
CA SER A 322 -66.79 20.41 29.64
C SER A 322 -66.74 21.81 29.01
N LYS A 323 -67.52 22.77 29.54
CA LYS A 323 -67.51 24.17 29.09
C LYS A 323 -66.21 24.90 29.41
N GLU A 324 -65.60 24.61 30.56
CA GLU A 324 -64.29 25.17 30.91
C GLU A 324 -63.18 24.67 29.97
N ARG A 325 -63.22 23.38 29.58
CA ARG A 325 -62.34 22.82 28.55
C ARG A 325 -62.59 23.44 27.17
N GLU A 326 -63.84 23.60 26.77
CA GLU A 326 -64.24 24.25 25.52
C GLU A 326 -63.68 25.67 25.42
N LEU A 327 -63.91 26.52 26.43
CA LEU A 327 -63.33 27.87 26.52
C LEU A 327 -61.79 27.86 26.51
N SER A 328 -61.15 26.87 27.15
CA SER A 328 -59.70 26.71 27.12
C SER A 328 -59.18 26.36 25.73
N TYR A 329 -59.91 25.55 24.95
CA TYR A 329 -59.54 25.21 23.58
C TYR A 329 -59.78 26.40 22.63
N GLU A 330 -60.87 27.16 22.80
CA GLU A 330 -61.11 28.39 22.04
C GLU A 330 -60.01 29.44 22.30
N ALA A 331 -59.61 29.65 23.56
CA ALA A 331 -58.52 30.56 23.90
C ALA A 331 -57.18 30.12 23.30
N ALA A 332 -56.84 28.83 23.39
CA ALA A 332 -55.62 28.28 22.80
C ALA A 332 -55.59 28.38 21.27
N LEU A 333 -56.75 28.25 20.60
CA LEU A 333 -56.87 28.41 19.15
C LEU A 333 -56.62 29.86 18.73
N LEU A 334 -57.26 30.82 19.41
CA LEU A 334 -57.01 32.26 19.19
C LEU A 334 -55.55 32.65 19.45
N GLU A 335 -54.91 32.06 20.46
CA GLU A 335 -53.50 32.30 20.76
C GLU A 335 -52.56 31.71 19.68
N LYS A 336 -52.91 30.55 19.11
CA LYS A 336 -52.23 29.99 17.93
C LYS A 336 -52.37 30.91 16.72
N ASP A 337 -53.60 31.31 16.38
CA ASP A 337 -53.88 32.15 15.21
C ASP A 337 -53.20 33.52 15.33
N HIS A 338 -53.13 34.08 16.54
CA HIS A 338 -52.35 35.29 16.80
C HIS A 338 -50.85 35.09 16.54
N ARG A 339 -50.24 34.03 17.07
CA ARG A 339 -48.82 33.70 16.81
C ARG A 339 -48.55 33.45 15.33
N GLU A 340 -49.46 32.78 14.64
CA GLU A 340 -49.36 32.50 13.20
C GLU A 340 -49.37 33.80 12.39
N ALA A 341 -50.28 34.73 12.71
CA ALA A 341 -50.31 36.07 12.12
C ALA A 341 -49.06 36.91 12.44
N GLU A 342 -48.48 36.79 13.64
CA GLU A 342 -47.21 37.43 13.99
C GLU A 342 -46.02 36.86 13.18
N LEU A 343 -45.96 35.55 13.01
CA LEU A 343 -44.93 34.87 12.22
C LEU A 343 -45.03 35.26 10.74
N HIS A 344 -46.24 35.25 10.16
CA HIS A 344 -46.48 35.73 8.80
C HIS A 344 -46.03 37.18 8.60
N ARG A 345 -46.33 38.07 9.56
CA ARG A 345 -45.86 39.46 9.54
C ARG A 345 -44.34 39.55 9.51
N ARG A 346 -43.65 38.81 10.40
CA ARG A 346 -42.17 38.78 10.46
C ARG A 346 -41.54 38.24 9.18
N VAL A 347 -42.12 37.21 8.57
CA VAL A 347 -41.67 36.67 7.28
C VAL A 347 -41.78 37.73 6.18
N GLU A 348 -42.91 38.43 6.11
CA GLU A 348 -43.12 39.45 5.08
C GLU A 348 -42.22 40.68 5.27
N GLU A 349 -42.02 41.14 6.51
CA GLU A 349 -41.02 42.17 6.81
C GLU A 349 -39.59 41.70 6.49
N SER A 350 -39.28 40.40 6.65
CA SER A 350 -37.96 39.85 6.32
C SER A 350 -37.71 39.89 4.82
N LYS A 351 -38.68 39.44 4.00
CA LYS A 351 -38.60 39.53 2.53
C LYS A 351 -38.43 40.97 2.04
N GLN A 352 -39.12 41.92 2.66
CA GLN A 352 -38.98 43.35 2.32
C GLN A 352 -37.57 43.89 2.64
N ARG A 353 -36.96 43.44 3.74
CA ARG A 353 -35.55 43.79 4.07
C ARG A 353 -34.56 43.10 3.13
N GLU A 354 -34.81 41.85 2.76
CA GLU A 354 -33.99 41.09 1.81
C GLU A 354 -33.99 41.77 0.43
N ALA A 355 -35.16 42.03 -0.16
CA ALA A 355 -35.29 42.74 -1.43
C ALA A 355 -34.66 44.16 -1.43
N TYR A 356 -34.66 44.84 -0.27
CA TYR A 356 -33.94 46.10 -0.10
C TYR A 356 -32.41 45.91 -0.18
N LEU A 357 -31.87 44.89 0.50
CA LEU A 357 -30.44 44.59 0.48
C LEU A 357 -29.96 44.08 -0.89
N GLU A 358 -30.78 43.30 -1.60
CA GLU A 358 -30.50 42.88 -2.98
C GLU A 358 -30.40 44.07 -3.94
N ASN A 359 -31.28 45.07 -3.79
CA ASN A 359 -31.24 46.31 -4.57
C ASN A 359 -29.95 47.10 -4.27
N GLU A 360 -29.59 47.26 -3.00
CA GLU A 360 -28.33 47.93 -2.63
C GLU A 360 -27.09 47.18 -3.13
N LEU A 361 -27.09 45.85 -3.11
CA LEU A 361 -26.03 45.04 -3.72
C LEU A 361 -25.97 45.25 -5.23
N ALA A 362 -27.11 45.26 -5.93
CA ALA A 362 -27.15 45.55 -7.37
C ALA A 362 -26.63 46.96 -7.69
N ASN A 363 -26.98 47.96 -6.89
CA ASN A 363 -26.46 49.33 -7.00
C ASN A 363 -24.93 49.38 -6.81
N MET A 364 -24.41 48.65 -5.82
CA MET A 364 -22.97 48.51 -5.58
C MET A 364 -22.25 47.77 -6.73
N TRP A 365 -22.82 46.70 -7.28
CA TRP A 365 -22.27 46.02 -8.46
C TRP A 365 -22.22 46.94 -9.69
N VAL A 366 -23.26 47.74 -9.93
CA VAL A 366 -23.27 48.75 -10.99
C VAL A 366 -22.19 49.82 -10.75
N LEU A 367 -21.95 50.24 -9.50
CA LEU A 367 -20.88 51.18 -9.16
C LEU A 367 -19.49 50.57 -9.40
N VAL A 368 -19.25 49.33 -8.96
CA VAL A 368 -18.00 48.59 -9.23
C VAL A 368 -17.76 48.44 -10.73
N ALA A 369 -18.78 48.13 -11.52
CA ALA A 369 -18.68 48.04 -12.97
C ALA A 369 -18.34 49.40 -13.62
N LYS A 370 -18.94 50.50 -13.14
CA LYS A 370 -18.60 51.87 -13.60
C LYS A 370 -17.16 52.23 -13.27
N LEU A 371 -16.69 51.96 -12.05
CA LEU A 371 -15.32 52.21 -11.62
C LEU A 371 -14.32 51.36 -12.40
N LYS A 372 -14.59 50.06 -12.62
CA LYS A 372 -13.74 49.20 -13.45
C LYS A 372 -13.67 49.70 -14.90
N LYS A 373 -14.78 50.22 -15.43
CA LYS A 373 -14.81 50.83 -16.78
C LYS A 373 -14.03 52.14 -16.86
N SER A 374 -13.99 52.96 -15.81
CA SER A 374 -13.14 54.17 -15.81
C SER A 374 -11.66 53.81 -15.67
N HIS A 375 -11.29 52.87 -14.79
CA HIS A 375 -9.90 52.44 -14.62
C HIS A 375 -9.33 51.79 -15.89
N GLY A 376 -10.14 51.05 -16.65
CA GLY A 376 -9.73 50.50 -17.95
C GLY A 376 -9.52 51.54 -19.06
N ASN A 377 -9.78 52.82 -18.78
CA ASN A 377 -9.61 53.93 -19.73
C ASN A 377 -8.35 54.78 -19.43
N ASP A 378 -7.71 54.55 -18.27
CA ASP A 378 -6.52 55.28 -17.79
C ASP A 378 -5.25 54.38 -17.81
N THR A 379 -5.34 53.12 -18.24
CA THR A 379 -4.25 52.12 -18.20
C THR A 379 -3.64 51.77 -19.56
N ASP A 380 -4.01 52.48 -20.63
CA ASP A 380 -3.52 52.26 -22.00
C ASP A 380 -2.56 53.37 -22.50
N ASP A 381 -1.94 54.13 -21.60
CA ASP A 381 -0.83 55.01 -21.93
C ASP A 381 0.27 55.03 -20.85
N HIS A 382 1.51 55.31 -21.25
CA HIS A 382 2.74 55.33 -20.44
C HIS A 382 3.37 54.01 -19.96
N SER A 383 3.91 53.26 -20.93
CA SER A 383 5.16 52.49 -20.72
C SER A 383 6.41 53.36 -20.96
N THR A 384 6.65 54.38 -20.13
CA THR A 384 7.88 55.22 -20.21
C THR A 384 8.36 55.71 -18.83
N LEU A 385 9.32 54.99 -18.27
CA LEU A 385 10.63 55.51 -17.82
C LEU A 385 10.69 56.95 -17.23
N ASP A 386 10.63 57.07 -15.90
CA ASP A 386 11.48 57.93 -15.04
C ASP A 386 11.11 57.63 -13.57
N THR A 387 12.02 57.33 -12.63
CA THR A 387 13.20 58.06 -12.12
C THR A 387 12.83 59.36 -11.38
N LEU A 388 13.38 59.53 -10.17
CA LEU A 388 13.20 60.62 -9.18
C LEU A 388 12.08 60.28 -8.15
N ARG A 389 12.35 60.03 -6.86
CA ARG A 389 13.25 60.68 -5.86
C ARG A 389 12.76 62.07 -5.47
N LEU A 390 12.86 62.38 -4.17
CA LEU A 390 12.37 63.58 -3.47
C LEU A 390 10.85 63.55 -3.22
N ASP A 391 10.31 64.03 -2.10
CA ASP A 391 10.92 64.33 -0.79
C ASP A 391 9.83 64.39 0.30
N ASP A 392 10.26 64.65 1.53
CA ASP A 392 9.49 64.94 2.74
C ASP A 392 8.21 65.81 2.61
N ASP A 393 7.40 65.65 3.67
CA ASP A 393 6.63 66.69 4.36
C ASP A 393 5.31 67.23 3.77
N ARG A 394 4.27 67.06 4.62
CA ARG A 394 3.45 68.11 5.26
C ARG A 394 1.99 68.36 4.85
N LEU A 395 1.23 68.61 5.92
CA LEU A 395 -0.01 69.39 6.05
C LEU A 395 -1.28 68.73 5.45
N ILE A 396 -2.43 68.70 6.13
CA ILE A 396 -2.89 69.38 7.37
C ILE A 396 -3.54 68.36 8.32
#